data_AF-A0A816ISS5-F1
#
_entry.id   AF-A0A816ISS5-F1
#
_cell.length_a   1.000
_cell.length_b   1.000
_cell.length_c   1.000
_cell.angle_alpha   90.00
_cell.angle_beta   90.00
_cell.angle_gamma   90.00
#
_symmetry.space_group_name_H-M   'P 1'
#
loop_
_entity.id
_entity.type
_entity.pdbx_description
1 polymer ?
#
loop_
_entity_poly.entity_id
_entity_poly.type
_entity_poly.pdbx_seq_one_letter_code
_entity_poly.pdbx_strand_id
1 'polypeptide(L)'
;MSSRGREVEVTISSAKDIKNVNWRNGPNKPYAVVWIDPKYKFSTRVDEEDDTCPSWNQTFVIPLPPGNDDDYEDDKVYIDVVHAGGEENTKPLIGSANLSLRDVIDDAGFGVPVEKTLKLKRPSGRPHGKLDVTVTVREPRYQPAPGSYHAPPQPVYDYPYAPPQPYGTASYGQSGYTAEKEKGSKFGGMGTGLAVGAVAGVLGGVALAEGLDAVEDDIAEEAAEDVEDDDAGEDDEDF
;
A
#
# COMPACT_ATOMS: atom_id res chain seq x y z
N MET A 1 4.48 13.33 -23.77
CA MET A 1 3.49 12.26 -24.00
C MET A 1 2.63 12.15 -22.75
N SER A 2 1.33 11.89 -22.88
CA SER A 2 0.44 11.84 -21.71
C SER A 2 0.82 10.65 -20.86
N SER A 3 1.28 10.88 -19.62
CA SER A 3 1.47 9.85 -18.62
C SER A 3 0.10 9.22 -18.33
N ARG A 4 -0.26 8.20 -19.10
CA ARG A 4 -1.42 7.37 -18.76
C ARG A 4 -1.01 6.67 -17.47
N GLY A 5 -1.61 7.06 -16.34
CA GLY A 5 -1.40 6.31 -15.08
C GLY A 5 -1.68 4.84 -15.39
N ARG A 6 -0.93 3.87 -14.86
CA ARG A 6 -1.22 2.45 -15.07
C ARG A 6 -1.97 1.91 -13.86
N GLU A 7 -2.58 0.75 -13.97
CA GLU A 7 -3.17 0.06 -12.82
C GLU A 7 -2.84 -1.43 -12.84
N VAL A 8 -2.77 -2.00 -11.65
CA VAL A 8 -2.50 -3.42 -11.45
C VAL A 8 -3.76 -4.05 -10.88
N GLU A 9 -4.27 -5.05 -11.58
CA GLU A 9 -5.28 -5.95 -11.03
C GLU A 9 -4.58 -7.14 -10.39
N VAL A 10 -4.83 -7.36 -9.09
CA VAL A 10 -4.25 -8.45 -8.30
C VAL A 10 -5.38 -9.26 -7.69
N THR A 11 -5.48 -10.53 -8.06
CA THR A 11 -6.33 -11.52 -7.41
C THR A 11 -5.49 -12.34 -6.45
N ILE A 12 -5.86 -12.31 -5.17
CA ILE A 12 -5.28 -13.17 -4.13
C ILE A 12 -6.18 -14.39 -4.00
N SER A 13 -5.72 -15.52 -4.52
CA SER A 13 -6.54 -16.72 -4.67
C SER A 13 -6.52 -17.56 -3.39
N SER A 14 -5.36 -18.10 -3.03
CA SER A 14 -5.20 -18.99 -1.87
C SER A 14 -3.76 -19.02 -1.38
N ALA A 15 -3.55 -19.50 -0.16
CA ALA A 15 -2.23 -19.90 0.33
C ALA A 15 -2.23 -21.36 0.78
N LYS A 16 -1.06 -21.99 0.78
CA LYS A 16 -0.89 -23.40 1.13
C LYS A 16 0.33 -23.58 2.03
N ASP A 17 0.26 -24.53 2.94
CA ASP A 17 1.33 -24.90 3.86
C ASP A 17 1.89 -23.69 4.64
N ILE A 18 1.04 -22.73 5.03
CA ILE A 18 1.50 -21.58 5.82
C ILE A 18 1.73 -21.99 7.27
N LYS A 19 2.64 -21.30 7.97
CA LYS A 19 2.91 -21.61 9.37
C LYS A 19 1.69 -21.27 10.23
N ASN A 20 1.27 -22.18 11.13
CA ASN A 20 0.38 -21.82 12.22
C ASN A 20 1.14 -20.99 13.26
N VAL A 21 0.94 -19.66 13.24
CA VAL A 21 1.55 -18.73 14.22
C VAL A 21 0.77 -18.71 15.53
N ASN A 22 -0.51 -19.09 15.49
CA ASN A 22 -1.41 -19.16 16.63
C ASN A 22 -1.48 -20.55 17.28
N TRP A 23 -0.50 -21.44 17.01
CA TRP A 23 -0.56 -22.86 17.38
C TRP A 23 -0.76 -23.15 18.88
N ARG A 24 -0.50 -22.19 19.76
CA ARG A 24 -0.75 -22.30 21.21
C ARG A 24 -2.21 -22.00 21.60
N ASN A 25 -2.93 -21.23 20.78
CA ASN A 25 -4.29 -20.77 21.08
C ASN A 25 -5.34 -21.32 20.11
N GLY A 26 -4.92 -21.90 18.98
CA GLY A 26 -5.83 -22.57 18.04
C GLY A 26 -5.39 -22.50 16.58
N PRO A 27 -6.34 -22.62 15.63
CA PRO A 27 -6.05 -22.45 14.22
C PRO A 27 -5.69 -20.99 13.89
N ASN A 28 -4.99 -20.80 12.79
CA ASN A 28 -4.86 -19.50 12.17
C ASN A 28 -6.23 -19.02 11.66
N LYS A 29 -6.39 -17.70 11.64
CA LYS A 29 -7.47 -16.99 10.95
C LYS A 29 -6.84 -16.05 9.92
N PRO A 30 -6.29 -16.57 8.81
CA PRO A 30 -5.41 -15.79 7.97
C PRO A 30 -6.19 -14.85 7.03
N TYR A 31 -5.62 -13.67 6.79
CA TYR A 31 -6.00 -12.74 5.74
C TYR A 31 -4.75 -12.19 5.06
N ALA A 32 -4.88 -11.76 3.81
CA ALA A 32 -3.78 -11.15 3.06
C ALA A 32 -3.93 -9.63 3.03
N VAL A 33 -2.81 -8.93 3.10
CA VAL A 33 -2.69 -7.48 2.92
C VAL A 33 -1.80 -7.23 1.72
N VAL A 34 -2.27 -6.47 0.73
CA VAL A 34 -1.56 -6.17 -0.51
C VAL A 34 -1.38 -4.67 -0.71
N TRP A 35 -0.21 -4.27 -1.20
CA TRP A 35 0.09 -2.88 -1.53
C TRP A 35 1.20 -2.76 -2.57
N ILE A 36 1.28 -1.58 -3.17
CA ILE A 36 2.41 -1.14 -4.00
C ILE A 36 3.06 0.05 -3.30
N ASP A 37 2.28 1.10 -3.07
CA ASP A 37 2.61 2.18 -2.14
C ASP A 37 2.17 1.79 -0.72
N PRO A 38 3.06 1.75 0.29
CA PRO A 38 2.73 1.39 1.67
C PRO A 38 1.67 2.30 2.31
N LYS A 39 1.41 3.49 1.76
CA LYS A 39 0.34 4.40 2.17
C LYS A 39 -1.06 3.87 1.82
N TYR A 40 -1.17 3.04 0.78
CA TYR A 40 -2.44 2.53 0.26
C TYR A 40 -2.43 1.00 0.29
N LYS A 41 -2.99 0.44 1.36
CA LYS A 41 -3.09 -1.01 1.56
C LYS A 41 -4.51 -1.50 1.35
N PHE A 42 -4.63 -2.69 0.78
CA PHE A 42 -5.89 -3.42 0.64
C PHE A 42 -5.78 -4.73 1.39
N SER A 43 -6.89 -5.25 1.89
CA SER A 43 -6.90 -6.51 2.63
C SER A 43 -8.03 -7.42 2.16
N THR A 44 -7.77 -8.72 2.16
CA THR A 44 -8.82 -9.72 1.97
C THR A 44 -9.72 -9.80 3.20
N ARG A 45 -10.79 -10.58 3.06
CA ARG A 45 -11.52 -11.09 4.24
C ARG A 45 -10.63 -12.10 4.98
N VAL A 46 -10.95 -12.28 6.25
CA VAL A 46 -10.40 -13.35 7.08
C VAL A 46 -10.99 -14.67 6.61
N ASP A 47 -10.12 -15.66 6.45
CA ASP A 47 -10.52 -17.05 6.35
C ASP A 47 -10.55 -17.66 7.75
N GLU A 48 -11.70 -18.20 8.15
CA GLU A 48 -11.90 -18.82 9.46
C GLU A 48 -11.93 -20.35 9.38
N GLU A 49 -11.91 -20.92 8.17
CA GLU A 49 -12.14 -22.34 7.94
C GLU A 49 -10.83 -23.14 7.82
N ASP A 50 -9.86 -22.64 7.06
CA ASP A 50 -8.82 -23.49 6.49
C ASP A 50 -7.41 -23.42 7.17
N ASP A 51 -7.26 -22.86 8.37
CA ASP A 51 -6.00 -22.78 9.18
C ASP A 51 -4.70 -22.50 8.36
N THR A 52 -4.09 -23.56 7.81
CA THR A 52 -2.81 -23.51 7.09
C THR A 52 -2.93 -23.46 5.56
N CYS A 53 -4.15 -23.58 5.01
CA CYS A 53 -4.42 -23.65 3.57
C CYS A 53 -5.55 -22.69 3.13
N PRO A 54 -5.47 -21.39 3.46
CA PRO A 54 -6.61 -20.52 3.29
C PRO A 54 -6.97 -20.19 1.85
N SER A 55 -8.25 -19.89 1.62
CA SER A 55 -8.78 -19.46 0.33
C SER A 55 -9.56 -18.14 0.44
N TRP A 56 -9.24 -17.18 -0.43
CA TRP A 56 -9.86 -15.85 -0.40
C TRP A 56 -10.56 -15.51 -1.72
N ASN A 57 -9.91 -15.75 -2.86
CA ASN A 57 -10.40 -15.44 -4.19
C ASN A 57 -10.92 -13.99 -4.32
N GLN A 58 -10.10 -13.02 -3.87
CA GLN A 58 -10.45 -11.60 -3.90
C GLN A 58 -9.55 -10.80 -4.82
N THR A 59 -10.15 -9.95 -5.63
CA THR A 59 -9.49 -9.13 -6.64
C THR A 59 -9.47 -7.65 -6.22
N PHE A 60 -8.31 -7.03 -6.38
CA PHE A 60 -8.07 -5.62 -6.10
C PHE A 60 -7.53 -4.94 -7.35
N VAL A 61 -7.93 -3.68 -7.57
CA VAL A 61 -7.38 -2.82 -8.62
C VAL A 61 -6.61 -1.70 -7.94
N ILE A 62 -5.29 -1.68 -8.11
CA ILE A 62 -4.38 -0.77 -7.44
C ILE A 62 -3.82 0.20 -8.49
N PRO A 63 -4.10 1.51 -8.40
CA PRO A 63 -3.51 2.48 -9.30
C PRO A 63 -2.01 2.58 -9.03
N LEU A 64 -1.22 2.64 -10.11
CA LEU A 64 0.21 2.92 -10.01
C LEU A 64 0.43 4.44 -9.87
N PRO A 65 1.37 4.87 -9.02
CA PRO A 65 1.77 6.27 -8.95
C PRO A 65 2.17 6.76 -10.35
N PRO A 66 1.89 8.03 -10.70
CA PRO A 66 2.38 8.60 -11.95
C PRO A 66 3.92 8.73 -11.88
N GLY A 67 4.63 7.77 -12.46
CA GLY A 67 6.08 7.82 -12.70
C GLY A 67 6.40 8.32 -14.11
N ASN A 68 7.65 8.70 -14.36
CA ASN A 68 8.10 8.87 -15.74
C ASN A 68 8.05 7.50 -16.45
N ASP A 69 7.91 7.47 -17.78
CA ASP A 69 7.72 6.23 -18.54
C ASP A 69 8.80 5.14 -18.27
N ASP A 70 9.95 5.53 -17.71
CA ASP A 70 11.09 4.68 -17.36
C ASP A 70 11.17 4.27 -15.87
N ASP A 71 10.37 4.86 -14.97
CA ASP A 71 10.49 4.64 -13.50
C ASP A 71 9.73 3.39 -13.00
N TYR A 72 8.95 2.74 -13.87
CA TYR A 72 8.09 1.60 -13.51
C TYR A 72 8.84 0.26 -13.44
N GLU A 73 10.12 0.22 -13.80
CA GLU A 73 10.89 -1.03 -13.87
C GLU A 73 11.10 -1.68 -12.49
N ASP A 74 10.99 -0.90 -11.40
CA ASP A 74 11.24 -1.36 -10.03
C ASP A 74 9.97 -1.54 -9.19
N ASP A 75 8.78 -1.27 -9.74
CA ASP A 75 7.53 -1.40 -9.01
C ASP A 75 7.26 -2.85 -8.61
N LYS A 76 6.92 -3.03 -7.33
CA LYS A 76 6.65 -4.34 -6.73
C LYS A 76 5.30 -4.35 -6.05
N VAL A 77 4.58 -5.45 -6.24
CA VAL A 77 3.42 -5.78 -5.42
C VAL A 77 3.94 -6.51 -4.19
N TYR A 78 3.66 -5.97 -3.01
CA TYR A 78 3.97 -6.57 -1.73
C TYR A 78 2.72 -7.20 -1.14
N ILE A 79 2.86 -8.39 -0.57
CA ILE A 79 1.76 -9.13 0.04
C ILE A 79 2.23 -9.72 1.36
N ASP A 80 1.53 -9.38 2.44
CA ASP A 80 1.68 -10.03 3.75
C ASP A 80 0.48 -10.94 4.02
N VAL A 81 0.73 -12.15 4.50
CA VAL A 81 -0.29 -13.03 5.06
C VAL A 81 -0.22 -12.93 6.58
N VAL A 82 -1.34 -12.60 7.21
CA VAL A 82 -1.43 -12.18 8.61
C VAL A 82 -2.55 -12.95 9.32
N HIS A 83 -2.32 -13.32 10.58
CA HIS A 83 -3.31 -13.88 11.47
C HIS A 83 -4.23 -12.78 12.02
N ALA A 84 -5.54 -12.96 11.89
CA ALA A 84 -6.56 -12.12 12.52
C ALA A 84 -6.76 -12.56 13.97
N GLY A 85 -6.12 -11.85 14.89
CA GLY A 85 -6.16 -12.16 16.30
C GLY A 85 -5.24 -11.27 17.13
N GLY A 86 -5.51 -11.20 18.42
CA GLY A 86 -4.74 -10.44 19.40
C GLY A 86 -4.31 -11.29 20.58
N GLU A 87 -4.24 -12.61 20.39
CA GLU A 87 -3.84 -13.57 21.41
C GLU A 87 -2.44 -13.27 21.92
N GLU A 88 -2.24 -13.50 23.22
CA GLU A 88 -0.97 -13.24 23.87
C GLU A 88 0.16 -14.06 23.25
N ASN A 89 1.32 -13.42 23.05
CA ASN A 89 2.51 -14.02 22.45
C ASN A 89 2.33 -14.53 21.00
N THR A 90 1.21 -14.23 20.34
CA THR A 90 1.01 -14.52 18.91
C THR A 90 1.49 -13.33 18.08
N LYS A 91 2.57 -13.53 17.31
CA LYS A 91 2.98 -12.55 16.30
C LYS A 91 2.07 -12.71 15.08
N PRO A 92 1.38 -11.65 14.62
CA PRO A 92 0.34 -11.80 13.61
C PRO A 92 0.91 -12.10 12.21
N LEU A 93 2.13 -11.67 11.89
CA LEU A 93 2.72 -11.91 10.58
C LEU A 93 3.08 -13.40 10.38
N ILE A 94 2.39 -14.05 9.45
CA ILE A 94 2.63 -15.45 9.07
C ILE A 94 3.78 -15.53 8.06
N GLY A 95 3.74 -14.68 7.03
CA GLY A 95 4.80 -14.54 6.05
C GLY A 95 4.52 -13.49 5.00
N SER A 96 5.56 -13.12 4.26
CA SER A 96 5.55 -12.06 3.25
C SER A 96 6.04 -12.57 1.90
N ALA A 97 5.48 -12.03 0.83
CA ALA A 97 5.91 -12.22 -0.55
C ALA A 97 5.94 -10.88 -1.29
N ASN A 98 6.71 -10.82 -2.37
CA ASN A 98 6.61 -9.73 -3.33
C ASN A 98 6.76 -10.27 -4.75
N LEU A 99 6.24 -9.51 -5.70
CA LEU A 99 6.28 -9.79 -7.12
C LEU A 99 6.67 -8.51 -7.87
N SER A 100 7.69 -8.63 -8.72
CA SER A 100 8.11 -7.58 -9.65
C SER A 100 7.06 -7.42 -10.75
N LEU A 101 6.60 -6.19 -11.00
CA LEU A 101 5.68 -5.93 -12.10
C LEU A 101 6.37 -6.06 -13.46
N ARG A 102 7.69 -5.80 -13.52
CA ARG A 102 8.50 -6.04 -14.71
C ARG A 102 8.44 -7.50 -15.13
N ASP A 103 8.66 -8.43 -14.20
CA ASP A 103 8.63 -9.86 -14.49
C ASP A 103 7.27 -10.31 -15.04
N VAL A 104 6.17 -9.71 -14.54
CA VAL A 104 4.81 -9.98 -15.05
C VAL A 104 4.63 -9.46 -16.48
N ILE A 105 5.12 -8.25 -16.77
CA ILE A 105 5.03 -7.63 -18.09
C ILE A 105 5.93 -8.37 -19.09
N ASP A 106 7.13 -8.75 -18.69
CA ASP A 106 8.09 -9.47 -19.54
C ASP A 106 7.56 -10.87 -19.89
N ASP A 107 6.86 -11.54 -18.96
CA ASP A 107 6.31 -12.88 -19.17
C ASP A 107 5.06 -12.92 -20.06
N ALA A 108 4.17 -11.92 -19.98
CA ALA A 108 2.87 -11.97 -20.68
C ALA A 108 2.43 -10.68 -21.41
N GLY A 109 3.07 -9.56 -21.12
CA GLY A 109 2.71 -8.25 -21.65
C GLY A 109 1.53 -7.58 -20.92
N PHE A 110 1.15 -6.39 -21.38
CA PHE A 110 0.07 -5.61 -20.79
C PHE A 110 -1.31 -6.17 -21.08
N GLY A 111 -2.20 -6.15 -20.08
CA GLY A 111 -3.60 -6.53 -20.18
C GLY A 111 -3.85 -8.04 -20.22
N VAL A 112 -2.80 -8.85 -20.05
CA VAL A 112 -2.89 -10.31 -20.00
C VAL A 112 -2.73 -10.78 -18.54
N PRO A 113 -3.68 -11.55 -17.99
CA PRO A 113 -3.56 -12.09 -16.64
C PRO A 113 -2.52 -13.19 -16.57
N VAL A 114 -1.70 -13.16 -15.52
CA VAL A 114 -0.65 -14.17 -15.24
C VAL A 114 -0.86 -14.77 -13.87
N GLU A 115 -0.94 -16.09 -13.80
CA GLU A 115 -0.94 -16.82 -12.54
C GLU A 115 0.49 -17.02 -12.03
N LYS A 116 0.72 -16.74 -10.75
CA LYS A 116 2.02 -16.87 -10.08
C LYS A 116 1.83 -17.55 -8.72
N THR A 117 2.70 -18.52 -8.44
CA THR A 117 2.85 -19.09 -7.10
C THR A 117 4.09 -18.50 -6.44
N LEU A 118 3.89 -17.66 -5.43
CA LEU A 118 4.95 -16.99 -4.68
C LEU A 118 5.33 -17.81 -3.45
N LYS A 119 6.62 -17.85 -3.11
CA LYS A 119 7.10 -18.45 -1.85
C LYS A 119 6.98 -17.41 -0.74
N LEU A 120 6.27 -17.76 0.34
CA LEU A 120 6.17 -16.90 1.51
C LEU A 120 7.45 -17.00 2.35
N LYS A 121 8.00 -15.85 2.75
CA LYS A 121 9.14 -15.75 3.66
C LYS A 121 8.63 -15.38 5.05
N ARG A 122 9.03 -16.16 6.06
CA ARG A 122 8.71 -15.85 7.46
C ARG A 122 9.51 -14.63 7.94
N PRO A 123 9.12 -13.99 9.06
CA PRO A 123 9.94 -12.97 9.70
C PRO A 123 11.37 -13.44 10.02
N SER A 124 11.56 -14.74 10.22
CA SER A 124 12.88 -15.36 10.41
C SER A 124 13.69 -15.54 9.11
N GLY A 125 13.20 -15.05 7.97
CA GLY A 125 13.81 -15.21 6.64
C GLY A 125 13.59 -16.57 5.96
N ARG A 126 13.36 -17.64 6.73
CA ARG A 126 13.16 -19.00 6.18
C ARG A 126 11.90 -19.07 5.32
N PRO A 127 11.98 -19.56 4.07
CA PRO A 127 10.80 -19.76 3.23
C PRO A 127 9.90 -20.85 3.83
N HIS A 128 8.59 -20.59 3.88
CA HIS A 128 7.58 -21.52 4.35
C HIS A 128 6.20 -21.15 3.81
N GLY A 129 5.53 -22.09 3.16
CA GLY A 129 4.23 -21.86 2.52
C GLY A 129 4.34 -21.21 1.15
N LYS A 130 3.23 -21.25 0.44
CA LYS A 130 3.07 -20.72 -0.93
C LYS A 130 1.82 -19.87 -1.00
N LEU A 131 1.84 -18.85 -1.85
CA LEU A 131 0.73 -17.95 -2.13
C LEU A 131 0.45 -17.96 -3.63
N ASP A 132 -0.76 -18.35 -4.02
CA ASP A 132 -1.22 -18.36 -5.39
C ASP A 132 -1.95 -17.03 -5.68
N VAL A 133 -1.47 -16.30 -6.70
CA VAL A 133 -2.02 -15.01 -7.14
C VAL A 133 -2.18 -14.96 -8.65
N THR A 134 -3.13 -14.15 -9.13
CA THR A 134 -3.25 -13.78 -10.54
C THR A 134 -3.04 -12.29 -10.67
N VAL A 135 -2.14 -11.85 -11.55
CA VAL A 135 -1.77 -10.44 -11.70
C VAL A 135 -1.89 -10.00 -13.15
N THR A 136 -2.47 -8.82 -13.37
CA THR A 136 -2.57 -8.17 -14.68
C THR A 136 -2.12 -6.73 -14.55
N VAL A 137 -1.12 -6.32 -15.34
CA VAL A 137 -0.75 -4.90 -15.47
C VAL A 137 -1.49 -4.32 -16.67
N ARG A 138 -2.29 -3.27 -16.47
CA ARG A 138 -3.08 -2.67 -17.56
C ARG A 138 -2.95 -1.16 -17.58
N GLU A 139 -3.05 -0.60 -18.78
CA GLU A 139 -3.38 0.81 -18.92
C GLU A 139 -4.86 0.98 -18.52
N PRO A 140 -5.21 1.96 -17.67
CA PRO A 140 -6.58 2.32 -17.37
C PRO A 140 -7.19 2.73 -18.69
N ARG A 141 -8.03 1.84 -19.18
CA ARG A 141 -8.89 2.18 -20.28
C ARG A 141 -9.88 3.15 -19.68
N TYR A 142 -9.81 4.41 -20.10
CA TYR A 142 -10.99 5.24 -20.09
C TYR A 142 -11.98 4.52 -21.00
N GLN A 143 -12.76 3.58 -20.44
CA GLN A 143 -13.97 3.13 -21.11
C GLN A 143 -14.80 4.40 -21.23
N PRO A 144 -15.07 4.91 -22.45
CA PRO A 144 -16.15 5.86 -22.58
C PRO A 144 -17.36 5.15 -21.99
N ALA A 145 -18.08 5.81 -21.08
CA ALA A 145 -19.29 5.24 -20.50
C ALA A 145 -20.10 4.55 -21.61
N PRO A 146 -20.47 3.26 -21.46
CA PRO A 146 -21.22 2.55 -22.48
C PRO A 146 -22.54 3.30 -22.67
N GLY A 147 -22.62 4.09 -23.74
CA GLY A 147 -23.67 5.10 -23.89
C GLY A 147 -23.25 6.39 -24.61
N SER A 148 -21.95 6.58 -24.93
CA SER A 148 -21.54 7.64 -25.86
C SER A 148 -21.93 7.25 -27.29
N TYR A 149 -23.23 7.22 -27.58
CA TYR A 149 -23.73 7.12 -28.93
C TYR A 149 -23.06 8.22 -29.76
N HIS A 150 -22.41 7.81 -30.84
CA HIS A 150 -22.14 8.70 -31.96
C HIS A 150 -23.44 9.44 -32.28
N ALA A 151 -23.50 10.74 -31.97
CA ALA A 151 -24.51 11.58 -32.55
C ALA A 151 -24.29 11.53 -34.07
N PRO A 152 -25.27 11.08 -34.88
CA PRO A 152 -25.12 11.13 -36.32
C PRO A 152 -24.87 12.59 -36.74
N PRO A 153 -24.09 12.86 -37.80
CA PRO A 153 -23.90 14.22 -38.30
C PRO A 153 -25.28 14.83 -38.54
N GLN A 154 -25.57 15.92 -37.84
CA GLN A 154 -26.83 16.64 -37.97
C GLN A 154 -26.93 17.13 -39.43
N PRO A 155 -27.98 16.80 -40.19
CA PRO A 155 -28.17 17.40 -41.50
C PRO A 155 -28.43 18.90 -41.29
N VAL A 156 -27.56 19.73 -41.88
CA VAL A 156 -27.78 21.17 -41.98
C VAL A 156 -29.03 21.38 -42.84
N TYR A 157 -30.15 21.70 -42.18
CA TYR A 157 -31.36 22.16 -42.85
C TYR A 157 -31.21 23.65 -43.12
N ASP A 158 -31.02 24.00 -44.39
CA ASP A 158 -31.06 25.37 -44.91
C ASP A 158 -32.49 25.89 -44.74
N TYR A 159 -32.70 26.76 -43.74
CA TYR A 159 -33.98 27.39 -43.48
C TYR A 159 -34.05 28.71 -44.28
N PRO A 160 -35.02 28.88 -45.19
CA PRO A 160 -35.16 30.13 -45.93
C PRO A 160 -35.58 31.28 -45.01
N TYR A 161 -34.89 32.39 -45.20
CA TYR A 161 -34.97 33.69 -44.55
C TYR A 161 -36.41 34.15 -44.21
N ALA A 162 -36.68 34.40 -42.93
CA ALA A 162 -37.85 35.17 -42.49
C ALA A 162 -37.49 36.67 -42.42
N PRO A 163 -38.37 37.59 -42.87
CA PRO A 163 -38.06 39.01 -42.98
C PRO A 163 -37.97 39.72 -41.61
N PRO A 164 -37.13 40.76 -41.49
CA PRO A 164 -36.92 41.48 -40.23
C PRO A 164 -38.14 42.31 -39.81
N GLN A 165 -38.49 42.24 -38.52
CA GLN A 165 -39.52 43.07 -37.89
C GLN A 165 -38.94 44.43 -37.42
N PRO A 166 -39.72 45.52 -37.44
CA PRO A 166 -39.22 46.89 -37.36
C PRO A 166 -38.99 47.40 -35.93
N TYR A 167 -38.06 48.35 -35.84
CA TYR A 167 -37.56 49.02 -34.63
C TYR A 167 -38.62 49.94 -33.97
N GLY A 168 -38.73 49.88 -32.64
CA GLY A 168 -39.58 50.73 -31.81
C GLY A 168 -38.82 51.35 -30.64
N THR A 169 -39.12 52.63 -30.39
CA THR A 169 -38.34 53.70 -29.73
C THR A 169 -38.17 53.62 -28.19
N ALA A 170 -37.11 54.30 -27.72
CA ALA A 170 -36.58 54.47 -26.36
C ALA A 170 -37.48 55.16 -25.31
N SER A 171 -37.13 55.00 -24.01
CA SER A 171 -37.39 56.00 -22.95
C SER A 171 -36.31 55.99 -21.86
N TYR A 172 -35.95 57.19 -21.43
CA TYR A 172 -34.85 57.62 -20.54
C TYR A 172 -35.26 57.76 -19.07
N GLY A 173 -34.28 57.75 -18.15
CA GLY A 173 -34.36 58.30 -16.78
C GLY A 173 -33.54 57.47 -15.77
N GLN A 174 -32.31 57.80 -15.35
CA GLN A 174 -31.75 58.94 -14.59
C GLN A 174 -31.51 58.62 -13.09
N SER A 175 -30.21 58.53 -12.76
CA SER A 175 -29.45 58.94 -11.54
C SER A 175 -29.81 58.47 -10.10
N GLY A 176 -28.76 58.04 -9.37
CA GLY A 176 -28.68 58.00 -7.90
C GLY A 176 -27.23 57.81 -7.42
N TYR A 177 -26.77 58.64 -6.49
CA TYR A 177 -25.36 58.99 -6.17
C TYR A 177 -24.73 58.23 -4.98
N THR A 178 -23.37 58.20 -4.96
CA THR A 178 -22.43 58.35 -3.79
C THR A 178 -22.48 57.33 -2.62
N ALA A 179 -21.48 57.10 -1.77
CA ALA A 179 -20.03 57.31 -1.71
C ALA A 179 -19.55 56.63 -0.38
N GLU A 180 -18.33 56.10 -0.38
CA GLU A 180 -17.36 55.89 0.71
C GLU A 180 -17.75 55.90 2.22
N LYS A 181 -17.22 54.90 2.97
CA LYS A 181 -16.49 55.14 4.24
C LYS A 181 -15.72 53.92 4.76
N GLU A 182 -14.42 54.14 4.97
CA GLU A 182 -13.58 53.42 5.93
C GLU A 182 -14.00 53.70 7.39
N LYS A 183 -13.72 52.74 8.28
CA LYS A 183 -13.33 52.83 9.72
C LYS A 183 -13.66 51.48 10.40
N GLY A 184 -12.87 50.91 11.29
CA GLY A 184 -11.68 51.40 11.99
C GLY A 184 -11.02 50.31 12.83
N SER A 185 -9.80 50.61 13.25
CA SER A 185 -8.91 49.82 14.11
C SER A 185 -9.23 50.00 15.61
N LYS A 186 -8.76 49.02 16.41
CA LYS A 186 -8.33 49.11 17.83
C LYS A 186 -9.41 49.01 18.92
N PHE A 187 -9.33 48.00 19.80
CA PHE A 187 -8.73 48.09 21.15
C PHE A 187 -9.10 46.88 22.06
N GLY A 188 -8.13 46.41 22.86
CA GLY A 188 -8.31 45.69 24.14
C GLY A 188 -8.40 44.15 24.05
N GLY A 189 -7.63 43.35 24.79
CA GLY A 189 -6.68 43.58 25.88
C GLY A 189 -6.27 42.22 26.49
N MET A 190 -5.22 42.22 27.32
CA MET A 190 -4.88 41.27 28.42
C MET A 190 -5.05 39.76 28.15
N GLY A 191 -4.04 38.90 28.15
CA GLY A 191 -2.90 38.85 29.07
C GLY A 191 -3.31 38.33 30.45
N THR A 192 -3.28 37.00 30.67
CA THR A 192 -3.11 36.25 31.95
C THR A 192 -2.97 34.75 31.56
N GLY A 193 -1.87 34.04 31.86
CA GLY A 193 -1.57 33.37 33.14
C GLY A 193 -2.45 32.10 33.28
N LEU A 194 -1.98 30.86 33.47
CA LEU A 194 -1.05 30.28 34.44
C LEU A 194 -0.84 28.79 34.04
N ALA A 195 0.39 28.26 34.03
CA ALA A 195 0.95 27.30 35.00
C ALA A 195 0.04 26.05 35.26
N VAL A 196 0.48 24.81 35.02
CA VAL A 196 1.16 23.88 35.95
C VAL A 196 1.22 22.54 35.17
N GLY A 197 2.25 21.69 35.16
CA GLY A 197 3.49 21.61 35.91
C GLY A 197 4.35 20.47 35.33
N ALA A 198 5.64 20.52 35.67
CA ALA A 198 6.65 19.56 35.28
C ALA A 198 6.45 18.19 35.94
N VAL A 199 6.82 17.10 35.24
CA VAL A 199 7.49 15.97 35.87
C VAL A 199 8.83 15.78 35.17
N ALA A 200 9.85 15.73 36.01
CA ALA A 200 11.27 15.79 35.71
C ALA A 200 11.91 14.40 35.66
N GLY A 201 13.07 14.33 35.00
CA GLY A 201 14.12 13.33 35.22
C GLY A 201 14.06 12.15 34.24
N VAL A 202 15.15 11.64 33.67
CA VAL A 202 16.58 11.73 34.00
C VAL A 202 17.35 11.45 32.69
N LEU A 203 18.11 12.44 32.19
CA LEU A 203 19.59 12.48 32.09
C LEU A 203 20.24 11.40 31.20
N GLY A 204 21.00 11.89 30.20
CA GLY A 204 22.01 11.15 29.42
C GLY A 204 21.62 11.12 27.95
N GLY A 205 22.03 12.03 27.06
CA GLY A 205 23.21 12.86 27.05
C GLY A 205 24.32 12.21 26.22
N VAL A 206 24.23 12.26 24.90
CA VAL A 206 25.37 12.44 23.97
C VAL A 206 24.83 13.15 22.73
N ALA A 207 25.36 14.35 22.47
CA ALA A 207 25.21 15.05 21.20
C ALA A 207 26.42 14.71 20.35
N LEU A 208 26.26 14.27 19.10
CA LEU A 208 27.28 14.44 18.06
C LEU A 208 26.62 14.61 16.69
N ALA A 209 27.08 15.66 16.03
CA ALA A 209 26.75 16.08 14.67
C ALA A 209 27.40 15.16 13.63
N GLU A 210 26.79 15.15 12.45
CA GLU A 210 27.35 14.91 11.11
C GLU A 210 28.69 14.15 10.99
N GLY A 211 28.66 12.99 10.32
CA GLY A 211 29.84 12.47 9.61
C GLY A 211 30.03 10.95 9.64
N LEU A 212 29.95 10.36 8.43
CA LEU A 212 30.82 9.33 7.86
C LEU A 212 31.13 8.01 8.59
N ASP A 213 30.84 6.91 7.88
CA ASP A 213 31.52 5.60 7.74
C ASP A 213 32.11 4.83 8.94
N ALA A 214 31.81 3.52 8.87
CA ALA A 214 32.60 2.36 9.29
C ALA A 214 32.75 2.02 10.79
N VAL A 215 32.33 0.79 11.13
CA VAL A 215 32.98 -0.24 11.99
C VAL A 215 31.88 -1.21 12.46
N GLU A 216 31.71 -2.39 11.87
CA GLU A 216 32.40 -3.67 12.16
C GLU A 216 32.34 -4.12 13.64
N ASP A 217 31.82 -5.35 13.82
CA ASP A 217 31.94 -6.32 14.91
C ASP A 217 31.60 -5.93 16.37
N ASP A 218 30.53 -6.54 16.90
CA ASP A 218 30.64 -7.78 17.71
C ASP A 218 29.25 -8.19 18.22
N ILE A 219 28.77 -9.36 17.78
CA ILE A 219 27.61 -10.05 18.39
C ILE A 219 28.20 -11.07 19.36
N ALA A 220 28.08 -10.78 20.66
CA ALA A 220 28.40 -11.75 21.69
C ALA A 220 27.35 -12.88 21.68
N GLU A 221 27.83 -14.07 21.30
CA GLU A 221 27.17 -15.36 21.38
C GLU A 221 27.17 -15.84 22.85
N GLU A 222 25.99 -16.07 23.41
CA GLU A 222 25.80 -16.71 24.72
C GLU A 222 25.28 -18.13 24.47
N ALA A 223 26.20 -19.11 24.52
CA ALA A 223 25.88 -20.53 24.57
C ALA A 223 26.53 -21.11 25.83
N ALA A 224 25.70 -21.51 26.79
CA ALA A 224 26.09 -22.35 27.91
C ALA A 224 25.78 -23.80 27.54
N GLU A 225 26.83 -24.56 27.22
CA GLU A 225 26.84 -26.02 27.11
C GLU A 225 27.64 -26.55 28.29
N ASP A 226 26.95 -27.31 29.15
CA ASP A 226 27.45 -27.88 30.39
C ASP A 226 28.17 -29.21 30.12
N VAL A 227 29.28 -29.42 30.82
CA VAL A 227 30.22 -30.53 30.69
C VAL A 227 29.97 -31.55 31.80
N GLU A 228 29.89 -32.83 31.45
CA GLU A 228 30.30 -33.96 32.29
C GLU A 228 31.04 -34.92 31.33
N ASP A 229 32.39 -34.98 31.30
CA ASP A 229 33.34 -35.69 32.19
C ASP A 229 32.85 -37.12 32.48
N ASP A 230 33.57 -38.25 32.37
CA ASP A 230 34.95 -38.72 32.21
C ASP A 230 34.77 -40.13 31.57
N ASP A 231 35.70 -40.82 30.91
CA ASP A 231 36.89 -41.43 31.50
C ASP A 231 37.62 -42.21 30.39
N ALA A 232 38.94 -42.13 30.40
CA ALA A 232 39.85 -42.74 29.44
C ALA A 232 40.12 -44.22 29.75
N GLY A 233 40.42 -45.00 28.71
CA GLY A 233 40.90 -46.37 28.89
C GLY A 233 41.10 -47.09 27.57
N GLU A 234 42.21 -46.77 26.90
CA GLU A 234 42.82 -47.61 25.87
C GLU A 234 43.12 -48.98 26.48
N ASP A 235 42.73 -50.06 25.80
CA ASP A 235 43.37 -51.37 25.95
C ASP A 235 43.46 -52.01 24.56
N ASP A 236 44.70 -52.28 24.19
CA ASP A 236 45.21 -52.83 22.96
C ASP A 236 44.96 -54.36 22.79
N GLU A 237 45.33 -54.85 21.60
CA GLU A 237 45.89 -56.19 21.31
C GLU A 237 44.97 -57.34 20.80
N ASP A 238 45.13 -57.60 19.48
CA ASP A 238 45.50 -58.88 18.84
C ASP A 238 45.01 -60.23 19.41
N PHE A 239 44.19 -60.97 18.64
CA PHE A 239 44.55 -62.25 17.98
C PHE A 239 43.46 -62.73 16.99
#